data_AF-A0A9P0JSJ6-F1
#
_entry.id   AF-A0A9P0JSJ6-F1
#
_cell.length_a   1.000
_cell.length_b   1.000
_cell.length_c   1.000
_cell.angle_alpha   90.00
_cell.angle_beta   90.00
_cell.angle_gamma   90.00
#
_symmetry.space_group_name_H-M   'P 1'
#
loop_
_entity.id
_entity.type
_entity.pdbx_description
1 polymer ?
#
loop_
_entity_poly.entity_id
_entity_poly.type
_entity_poly.pdbx_seq_one_letter_code
_entity_poly.pdbx_strand_id
1 'polypeptide(L)'
;MGDTGKASIRLREFYKGKNIFITGASGFLGICLLEKILRCVPHHGNIYLLLRPKKGKDIAERLEEIKKNQVFEKVLEDRSVEEVFEKVKVVAGDVAQDNLGLSAGDRKLLTDCVNIIIHCAATLDFGDTLKTTVDINLLGTRRITQLAKDCSKLNALVHVSSAYVNSWRLHAEEVIYPLPNKMDAEELISLVNKLSPEDLDKQTPDILGEHPNTYTITKHLAELEVQKMEKLFPCTIVRPSMIVGSWKEPVPGWTISKNGPQGFFMGASKGVIRRLPVASRLIYDYIPVDIVVNNMLAAGYYAGVTKPKVVTIFHATTSTRNPFRWYSVEDRINDYLHMFPLQSAIWYPHLKLLPSITWYKISAFFVHILPAILLDMVLRVTGGRPM
;
A
#
# COMPACT_ATOMS: atom_id res chain seq x y z
N MET A 1 16.02 -6.92 30.64
CA MET A 1 15.40 -6.69 29.32
C MET A 1 15.22 -8.03 28.62
N GLY A 2 13.99 -8.42 28.29
CA GLY A 2 13.71 -9.65 27.53
C GLY A 2 14.27 -9.60 26.10
N ASP A 3 14.20 -10.73 25.39
CA ASP A 3 14.78 -10.91 24.04
C ASP A 3 14.23 -9.90 23.01
N THR A 4 12.95 -9.55 23.13
CA THR A 4 12.27 -8.51 22.34
C THR A 4 12.86 -7.11 22.54
N GLY A 5 13.26 -6.77 23.77
CA GLY A 5 13.90 -5.49 24.09
C GLY A 5 15.29 -5.38 23.46
N LYS A 6 16.07 -6.47 23.49
CA LYS A 6 17.39 -6.52 22.85
C LYS A 6 17.29 -6.41 21.32
N ALA A 7 16.31 -7.07 20.70
CA ALA A 7 16.06 -6.97 19.26
C ALA A 7 15.69 -5.54 18.85
N SER A 8 14.85 -4.86 19.61
CA SER A 8 14.47 -3.46 19.35
C SER A 8 15.68 -2.51 19.39
N ILE A 9 16.58 -2.69 20.36
CA ILE A 9 17.81 -1.88 20.46
C ILE A 9 18.69 -2.08 19.22
N ARG A 10 18.92 -3.33 18.80
CA ARG A 10 19.74 -3.62 17.61
C ARG A 10 19.17 -3.02 16.33
N LEU A 11 17.84 -3.05 16.17
CA LEU A 11 17.18 -2.42 15.03
C LEU A 11 17.40 -0.91 15.04
N ARG A 12 17.19 -0.25 16.18
CA ARG A 12 17.44 1.21 16.31
C ARG A 12 18.89 1.57 16.03
N GLU A 13 19.84 0.82 16.56
CA GLU A 13 21.27 1.04 16.31
C GLU A 13 21.64 0.82 14.84
N PHE A 14 21.00 -0.10 14.13
CA PHE A 14 21.21 -0.23 12.69
C PHE A 14 20.75 1.01 11.93
N TYR A 15 19.59 1.57 12.22
CA TYR A 15 19.11 2.77 11.51
C TYR A 15 19.79 4.08 11.96
N LYS A 16 20.57 4.05 13.04
CA LYS A 16 21.29 5.21 13.58
C LYS A 16 22.25 5.81 12.56
N GLY A 17 22.13 7.12 12.33
CA GLY A 17 22.92 7.89 11.37
C GLY A 17 22.70 7.55 9.90
N LYS A 18 21.82 6.59 9.58
CA LYS A 18 21.59 6.16 8.19
C LYS A 18 20.61 7.09 7.49
N ASN A 19 20.93 7.43 6.24
CA ASN A 19 20.04 8.15 5.36
C ASN A 19 19.05 7.19 4.68
N ILE A 20 17.76 7.52 4.72
CA ILE A 20 16.68 6.65 4.24
C ILE A 20 15.96 7.33 3.08
N PHE A 21 15.83 6.67 1.95
CA PHE A 21 15.01 7.12 0.82
C PHE A 21 13.70 6.33 0.78
N ILE A 22 12.57 7.04 0.82
CA ILE A 22 11.23 6.45 0.85
C ILE A 22 10.45 6.92 -0.38
N THR A 23 9.93 5.97 -1.15
CA THR A 23 8.91 6.27 -2.16
C THR A 23 7.51 5.91 -1.66
N GLY A 24 6.49 6.63 -2.15
CA GLY A 24 5.11 6.39 -1.70
C GLY A 24 4.84 6.90 -0.29
N ALA A 25 5.66 7.81 0.23
CA ALA A 25 5.56 8.34 1.59
C ALA A 25 4.24 9.07 1.89
N SER A 26 3.58 9.64 0.86
CA SER A 26 2.26 10.27 1.00
C SER A 26 1.09 9.27 1.01
N GLY A 27 1.35 7.98 0.77
CA GLY A 27 0.33 6.93 0.81
C GLY A 27 0.11 6.38 2.22
N PHE A 28 -0.93 5.57 2.41
CA PHE A 28 -1.31 5.02 3.71
C PHE A 28 -0.16 4.28 4.42
N LEU A 29 0.49 3.33 3.74
CA LEU A 29 1.60 2.59 4.33
C LEU A 29 2.84 3.48 4.55
N GLY A 30 3.16 4.34 3.57
CA GLY A 30 4.35 5.18 3.60
C GLY A 30 4.32 6.23 4.72
N ILE A 31 3.15 6.79 5.01
CA ILE A 31 3.04 7.81 6.07
C ILE A 31 3.12 7.18 7.47
N CYS A 32 2.56 5.97 7.66
CA CYS A 32 2.75 5.20 8.90
C CYS A 32 4.22 4.79 9.09
N LEU A 33 4.91 4.42 8.01
CA LEU A 33 6.34 4.12 8.06
C LEU A 33 7.15 5.36 8.49
N LEU A 34 6.87 6.52 7.90
CA LEU A 34 7.53 7.77 8.26
C LEU A 34 7.30 8.09 9.75
N GLU A 35 6.05 8.05 10.21
CA GLU A 35 5.70 8.24 11.63
C GLU A 35 6.50 7.31 12.54
N LYS A 36 6.53 6.01 12.21
CA LYS A 36 7.23 5.02 13.02
C LYS A 36 8.73 5.31 13.12
N ILE A 37 9.37 5.73 12.02
CA ILE A 37 10.79 6.09 12.02
C ILE A 37 11.01 7.32 12.91
N LEU A 38 10.22 8.38 12.74
CA LEU A 38 10.35 9.64 13.51
C LEU A 38 10.08 9.45 15.01
N ARG A 39 9.20 8.50 15.38
CA ARG A 39 8.90 8.17 16.77
C ARG A 39 9.90 7.21 17.39
N CYS A 40 10.36 6.19 16.66
CA CYS A 40 11.13 5.07 17.24
C CYS A 40 12.63 5.08 16.90
N VAL A 41 13.11 5.93 15.99
CA VAL A 41 14.51 5.99 15.56
C VAL A 41 15.05 7.42 15.73
N PRO A 42 15.20 7.94 16.96
CA PRO A 42 15.49 9.36 17.21
C PRO A 42 16.82 9.85 16.59
N HIS A 43 17.76 8.94 16.34
CA HIS A 43 19.07 9.26 15.79
C HIS A 43 19.22 8.87 14.31
N HIS A 44 18.15 8.87 13.52
CA HIS A 44 18.25 8.66 12.07
C HIS A 44 19.08 9.76 11.38
N GLY A 45 19.60 9.45 10.18
CA GLY A 45 20.17 10.43 9.26
C GLY A 45 19.08 11.24 8.56
N ASN A 46 19.33 11.71 7.35
CA ASN A 46 18.31 12.37 6.54
C ASN A 46 17.30 11.35 5.99
N ILE A 47 16.02 11.71 6.01
CA ILE A 47 14.95 10.95 5.37
C ILE A 47 14.53 11.70 4.11
N TYR A 48 14.80 11.12 2.95
CA TYR A 48 14.47 11.67 1.65
C TYR A 48 13.14 11.07 1.16
N LEU A 49 12.14 11.91 0.90
CA LEU A 49 10.84 11.49 0.39
C LEU A 49 10.72 11.83 -1.09
N LEU A 50 10.44 10.83 -1.93
CA LEU A 50 10.08 11.06 -3.33
C LEU A 50 8.63 11.54 -3.42
N LEU A 51 8.43 12.81 -3.80
CA LEU A 51 7.10 13.39 -3.97
C LEU A 51 6.88 13.85 -5.42
N ARG A 52 5.81 13.33 -6.01
CA ARG A 52 5.30 13.81 -7.31
C ARG A 52 4.84 15.27 -7.23
N PRO A 53 5.25 16.15 -8.14
CA PRO A 53 4.60 17.44 -8.30
C PRO A 53 3.10 17.25 -8.59
N LYS A 54 2.24 18.15 -8.12
CA LYS A 54 0.82 18.19 -8.52
C LYS A 54 0.55 19.51 -9.24
N LYS A 55 -0.45 19.52 -10.14
CA LYS A 55 -0.92 20.77 -10.76
C LYS A 55 -1.24 21.79 -9.66
N GLY A 56 -0.52 22.91 -9.65
CA GLY A 56 -0.71 24.00 -8.71
C GLY A 56 -0.21 23.75 -7.28
N LYS A 57 0.58 22.70 -7.02
CA LYS A 57 1.26 22.50 -5.73
C LYS A 57 2.70 22.07 -5.91
N ASP A 58 3.61 22.82 -5.30
CA ASP A 58 5.02 22.44 -5.26
C ASP A 58 5.29 21.31 -4.24
N ILE A 59 6.50 20.75 -4.25
CA ILE A 59 6.87 19.66 -3.35
C ILE A 59 7.00 20.10 -1.88
N ALA A 60 7.23 21.38 -1.61
CA ALA A 60 7.33 21.92 -0.26
C ALA A 60 5.94 22.01 0.38
N GLU A 61 4.94 22.50 -0.35
CA GLU A 61 3.55 22.48 0.06
C GLU A 61 3.06 21.05 0.32
N ARG A 62 3.48 20.08 -0.51
CA ARG A 62 3.18 18.67 -0.27
C ARG A 62 3.81 18.12 1.00
N LEU A 63 4.99 18.60 1.39
CA LEU A 63 5.59 18.25 2.67
C LEU A 63 4.78 18.85 3.83
N GLU A 64 4.34 20.10 3.70
CA GLU A 64 3.50 20.74 4.71
C GLU A 64 2.17 20.00 4.91
N GLU A 65 1.58 19.45 3.85
CA GLU A 65 0.40 18.56 3.97
C GLU A 65 0.70 17.28 4.74
N ILE A 66 1.88 16.67 4.52
CA ILE A 66 2.29 15.48 5.27
C ILE A 66 2.45 15.82 6.75
N LYS A 67 3.12 16.93 7.09
CA LYS A 67 3.32 17.37 8.48
C LYS A 67 2.02 17.56 9.25
N LYS A 68 0.96 17.99 8.56
CA LYS A 68 -0.39 18.20 9.13
C LYS A 68 -1.20 16.93 9.32
N ASN A 69 -0.69 15.77 8.90
CA ASN A 69 -1.43 14.53 8.99
C ASN A 69 -1.56 14.06 10.45
N GLN A 70 -2.77 13.66 10.85
CA GLN A 70 -3.08 13.24 12.21
C GLN A 70 -2.31 12.00 12.70
N VAL A 71 -1.71 11.22 11.80
CA VAL A 71 -0.81 10.11 12.20
C VAL A 71 0.31 10.58 13.13
N PHE A 72 0.75 11.83 12.96
CA PHE A 72 1.85 12.41 13.72
C PHE A 72 1.42 13.01 15.06
N GLU A 73 0.13 13.05 15.40
CA GLU A 73 -0.34 13.64 16.68
C GLU A 73 0.43 13.05 17.87
N LYS A 74 0.59 11.72 17.91
CA LYS A 74 1.31 11.04 19.00
C LYS A 74 2.78 11.42 19.10
N VAL A 75 3.44 11.66 17.96
CA VAL A 75 4.88 12.00 17.94
C VAL A 75 5.13 13.48 18.28
N LEU A 76 4.11 14.32 18.08
CA LEU A 76 4.09 15.76 18.31
C LEU A 76 3.54 16.15 19.69
N GLU A 77 3.09 15.20 20.52
CA GLU A 77 2.65 15.48 21.90
C GLU A 77 3.75 16.16 22.73
N ASP A 78 5.00 15.71 22.57
CA ASP A 78 6.14 16.16 23.38
C ASP A 78 7.21 16.93 22.58
N ARG A 79 7.03 17.12 21.27
CA ARG A 79 8.04 17.68 20.35
C ARG A 79 7.43 18.61 19.31
N SER A 80 8.18 19.62 18.89
CA SER A 80 7.70 20.53 17.83
C SER A 80 7.76 19.88 16.45
N VAL A 81 6.96 20.41 15.51
CA VAL A 81 6.97 19.97 14.11
C VAL A 81 8.35 20.20 13.49
N GLU A 82 9.01 21.31 13.82
CA GLU A 82 10.33 21.66 13.33
C GLU A 82 11.39 20.64 13.78
N GLU A 83 11.35 20.23 15.05
CA GLU A 83 12.25 19.22 15.61
C GLU A 83 12.02 17.86 14.94
N VAL A 84 10.76 17.41 14.86
CA VAL A 84 10.42 16.08 14.34
C VAL A 84 10.77 15.96 12.85
N PHE A 85 10.62 17.04 12.07
CA PHE A 85 10.82 17.02 10.63
C PHE A 85 12.14 17.65 10.15
N GLU A 86 13.05 18.06 11.06
CA GLU A 86 14.32 18.74 10.74
C GLU A 86 15.13 18.01 9.64
N LYS A 87 15.18 16.67 9.75
CA LYS A 87 15.95 15.79 8.85
C LYS A 87 15.10 15.19 7.73
N VAL A 88 13.84 15.59 7.59
CA VAL A 88 12.97 15.15 6.50
C VAL A 88 13.16 16.11 5.32
N LYS A 89 13.70 15.58 4.22
CA LYS A 89 13.96 16.27 2.96
C LYS A 89 13.05 15.71 1.89
N VAL A 90 12.67 16.54 0.92
CA VAL A 90 11.87 16.10 -0.24
C VAL A 90 12.67 16.24 -1.52
N VAL A 91 12.46 15.29 -2.43
CA VAL A 91 12.97 15.34 -3.80
C VAL A 91 11.79 15.22 -4.75
N ALA A 92 11.77 16.07 -5.79
CA ALA A 92 10.75 15.98 -6.83
C ALA A 92 11.00 14.74 -7.69
N GLY A 93 9.93 13.98 -7.95
CA GLY A 93 10.01 12.90 -8.92
C GLY A 93 8.78 11.99 -8.92
N ASP A 94 8.72 11.13 -9.94
CA ASP A 94 7.68 10.14 -10.17
C ASP A 94 8.31 8.82 -10.59
N VAL A 95 7.92 7.73 -9.92
CA VAL A 95 8.41 6.39 -10.26
C VAL A 95 8.02 5.96 -11.68
N ALA A 96 6.96 6.54 -12.24
CA ALA A 96 6.53 6.30 -13.61
C ALA A 96 7.45 6.94 -14.67
N GLN A 97 8.28 7.93 -14.28
CA GLN A 97 9.15 8.65 -15.20
C GLN A 97 10.56 8.08 -15.19
N ASP A 98 11.24 8.19 -16.33
CA ASP A 98 12.64 7.79 -16.45
C ASP A 98 13.54 8.53 -15.46
N ASN A 99 14.54 7.82 -14.93
CA ASN A 99 15.36 8.29 -13.80
C ASN A 99 14.53 8.78 -12.59
N LEU A 100 13.32 8.24 -12.41
CA LEU A 100 12.36 8.64 -11.36
C LEU A 100 11.91 10.10 -11.48
N GLY A 101 12.10 10.76 -12.62
CA GLY A 101 11.86 12.20 -12.78
C GLY A 101 12.76 13.09 -11.91
N LEU A 102 13.88 12.55 -11.40
CA LEU A 102 14.79 13.29 -10.54
C LEU A 102 15.64 14.28 -11.34
N SER A 103 15.94 15.43 -10.72
CA SER A 103 16.99 16.30 -11.23
C SER A 103 18.36 15.61 -11.13
N ALA A 104 19.32 16.03 -11.96
CA ALA A 104 20.68 15.48 -11.87
C ALA A 104 21.32 15.71 -10.48
N GLY A 105 21.00 16.84 -9.84
CA GLY A 105 21.45 17.17 -8.49
C GLY A 105 20.84 16.26 -7.43
N ASP A 106 19.52 16.04 -7.47
CA ASP A 106 18.84 15.16 -6.51
C ASP A 106 19.27 13.70 -6.69
N ARG A 107 19.42 13.24 -7.95
CA ARG A 107 19.92 11.90 -8.23
C ARG A 107 21.31 11.70 -7.61
N LYS A 108 22.23 12.65 -7.84
CA LYS A 108 23.58 12.61 -7.26
C LYS A 108 23.55 12.62 -5.74
N LEU A 109 22.75 13.50 -5.14
CA LEU A 109 22.54 13.56 -3.69
C LEU A 109 22.13 12.19 -3.13
N LEU A 110 21.15 11.53 -3.75
CA LEU A 110 20.68 10.23 -3.30
C LEU A 110 21.75 9.14 -3.47
N THR A 111 22.44 9.09 -4.61
CA THR A 111 23.48 8.07 -4.88
C THR A 111 24.70 8.22 -3.97
N ASP A 112 25.02 9.44 -3.53
CA ASP A 112 26.20 9.72 -2.71
C ASP A 112 25.99 9.40 -1.21
N CYS A 113 24.74 9.46 -0.73
CA CYS A 113 24.48 9.43 0.71
C CYS A 113 23.46 8.40 1.20
N VAL A 114 22.56 7.87 0.37
CA VAL A 114 21.48 6.98 0.83
C VAL A 114 22.04 5.63 1.28
N ASN A 115 21.59 5.20 2.46
CA ASN A 115 21.94 3.90 3.04
C ASN A 115 20.81 2.89 2.91
N ILE A 116 19.56 3.32 2.95
CA ILE A 116 18.41 2.42 2.95
C ILE A 116 17.37 2.96 1.98
N ILE A 117 16.92 2.12 1.07
CA ILE A 117 15.81 2.45 0.17
C ILE A 117 14.61 1.61 0.60
N ILE A 118 13.47 2.26 0.85
CA ILE A 118 12.20 1.61 1.14
C ILE A 118 11.21 2.01 0.04
N HIS A 119 10.93 1.06 -0.84
CA HIS A 119 10.09 1.28 -2.02
C HIS A 119 8.66 0.82 -1.75
N CYS A 120 7.77 1.79 -1.47
CA CYS A 120 6.34 1.56 -1.23
C CYS A 120 5.43 2.11 -2.34
N ALA A 121 5.96 2.89 -3.28
CA ALA A 121 5.14 3.46 -4.35
C ALA A 121 4.62 2.36 -5.29
N ALA A 122 3.30 2.32 -5.44
CA ALA A 122 2.58 1.47 -6.39
C ALA A 122 1.23 2.14 -6.70
N THR A 123 0.65 1.82 -7.85
CA THR A 123 -0.79 2.01 -8.05
C THR A 123 -1.53 0.79 -7.52
N LEU A 124 -2.61 1.04 -6.78
CA LEU A 124 -3.51 0.03 -6.21
C LEU A 124 -4.88 0.07 -6.88
N ASP A 125 -5.04 0.85 -7.95
CA ASP A 125 -6.28 0.93 -8.69
C ASP A 125 -6.43 -0.32 -9.57
N PHE A 126 -7.39 -1.17 -9.25
CA PHE A 126 -7.67 -2.38 -10.02
C PHE A 126 -8.38 -2.08 -11.35
N GLY A 127 -8.82 -0.84 -11.57
CA GLY A 127 -9.37 -0.36 -12.84
C GLY A 127 -8.34 0.35 -13.74
N ASP A 128 -7.10 0.52 -13.29
CA ASP A 128 -6.04 1.10 -14.11
C ASP A 128 -5.70 0.20 -15.32
N THR A 129 -5.34 0.84 -16.42
CA THR A 129 -4.89 0.14 -17.63
C THR A 129 -3.60 -0.63 -17.36
N LEU A 130 -3.37 -1.67 -18.17
CA LEU A 130 -2.14 -2.45 -18.12
C LEU A 130 -0.90 -1.56 -18.34
N LYS A 131 -0.99 -0.54 -19.20
CA LYS A 131 0.10 0.41 -19.43
C LYS A 131 0.47 1.19 -18.17
N THR A 132 -0.51 1.82 -17.53
CA THR A 132 -0.30 2.61 -16.31
C THR A 132 0.30 1.77 -15.19
N THR A 133 -0.21 0.54 -14.99
CA THR A 133 0.31 -0.37 -13.96
C THR A 133 1.72 -0.86 -14.26
N VAL A 134 2.06 -1.11 -15.54
CA VAL A 134 3.44 -1.44 -15.95
C VAL A 134 4.39 -0.27 -15.69
N ASP A 135 4.01 0.95 -16.07
CA ASP A 135 4.85 2.14 -15.90
C ASP A 135 5.17 2.42 -14.42
N ILE A 136 4.17 2.26 -13.54
CA ILE A 136 4.29 2.56 -12.11
C ILE A 136 4.89 1.38 -11.33
N ASN A 137 4.30 0.19 -11.42
CA ASN A 137 4.65 -0.92 -10.53
C ASN A 137 5.90 -1.65 -11.01
N LEU A 138 5.97 -1.99 -12.31
CA LEU A 138 7.08 -2.74 -12.88
C LEU A 138 8.28 -1.83 -13.17
N LEU A 139 8.11 -0.88 -14.09
CA LEU A 139 9.18 0.04 -14.50
C LEU A 139 9.61 0.95 -13.34
N GLY A 140 8.70 1.39 -12.48
CA GLY A 140 9.05 2.11 -11.26
C GLY A 140 9.97 1.31 -10.33
N THR A 141 9.72 0.02 -10.17
CA THR A 141 10.62 -0.86 -9.40
C THR A 141 11.97 -1.00 -10.08
N ARG A 142 12.01 -1.19 -11.42
CA ARG A 142 13.25 -1.23 -12.20
C ARG A 142 14.08 0.05 -12.05
N ARG A 143 13.45 1.21 -12.09
CA ARG A 143 14.15 2.50 -11.93
C ARG A 143 14.70 2.67 -10.51
N ILE A 144 13.99 2.16 -9.50
CA ILE A 144 14.49 2.14 -8.12
C ILE A 144 15.68 1.18 -7.97
N THR A 145 15.64 0.00 -8.58
CA THR A 145 16.79 -0.92 -8.52
C THR A 145 17.99 -0.35 -9.28
N GLN A 146 17.78 0.37 -10.37
CA GLN A 146 18.84 1.12 -11.07
C GLN A 146 19.44 2.23 -10.19
N LEU A 147 18.63 3.06 -9.54
CA LEU A 147 19.13 4.05 -8.58
C LEU A 147 19.94 3.38 -7.45
N ALA A 148 19.43 2.26 -6.92
CA ALA A 148 20.06 1.50 -5.85
C ALA A 148 21.44 0.96 -6.24
N LYS A 149 21.64 0.52 -7.49
CA LYS A 149 22.96 0.11 -8.01
C LYS A 149 23.98 1.24 -7.94
N ASP A 150 23.53 2.46 -8.17
CA ASP A 150 24.40 3.64 -8.20
C ASP A 150 24.65 4.21 -6.79
N CYS A 151 23.92 3.73 -5.77
CA CYS A 151 24.10 4.18 -4.38
C CYS A 151 25.37 3.59 -3.75
N SER A 152 26.39 4.43 -3.59
CA SER A 152 27.71 4.05 -3.05
C SER A 152 27.71 3.56 -1.60
N LYS A 153 26.67 3.91 -0.82
CA LYS A 153 26.57 3.60 0.62
C LYS A 153 25.39 2.70 0.97
N LEU A 154 24.78 2.06 -0.03
CA LEU A 154 23.58 1.26 0.17
C LEU A 154 23.86 0.07 1.09
N ASN A 155 23.03 -0.07 2.11
CA ASN A 155 23.02 -1.18 3.05
C ASN A 155 21.84 -2.12 2.80
N ALA A 156 20.69 -1.60 2.38
CA ALA A 156 19.50 -2.40 2.16
C ALA A 156 18.50 -1.74 1.19
N LEU A 157 17.91 -2.56 0.32
CA LEU A 157 16.67 -2.25 -0.39
C LEU A 157 15.52 -3.09 0.19
N VAL A 158 14.43 -2.44 0.58
CA VAL A 158 13.17 -3.09 0.98
C VAL A 158 12.12 -2.77 -0.07
N HIS A 159 11.66 -3.79 -0.79
CA HIS A 159 10.56 -3.67 -1.74
C HIS A 159 9.25 -4.14 -1.10
N VAL A 160 8.22 -3.30 -1.11
CA VAL A 160 6.88 -3.72 -0.70
C VAL A 160 6.16 -4.30 -1.90
N SER A 161 5.90 -5.60 -1.88
CA SER A 161 5.11 -6.33 -2.86
C SER A 161 3.67 -6.58 -2.36
N SER A 162 3.08 -7.73 -2.66
CA SER A 162 1.77 -8.13 -2.16
C SER A 162 1.71 -9.64 -1.96
N ALA A 163 0.98 -10.12 -0.96
CA ALA A 163 0.69 -11.55 -0.82
C ALA A 163 -0.15 -12.10 -1.99
N TYR A 164 -0.86 -11.22 -2.72
CA TYR A 164 -1.71 -11.58 -3.86
C TYR A 164 -0.97 -11.70 -5.19
N VAL A 165 0.34 -11.44 -5.21
CA VAL A 165 1.18 -11.75 -6.38
C VAL A 165 1.28 -13.23 -6.66
N ASN A 166 0.63 -14.11 -5.89
CA ASN A 166 0.55 -15.56 -6.14
C ASN A 166 -0.91 -16.04 -6.08
N SER A 167 -1.88 -15.16 -6.32
CA SER A 167 -3.33 -15.43 -6.10
C SER A 167 -3.94 -16.49 -7.01
N TRP A 168 -3.26 -16.91 -8.07
CA TRP A 168 -3.64 -18.08 -8.87
C TRP A 168 -3.32 -19.41 -8.20
N ARG A 169 -2.57 -19.39 -7.10
CA ARG A 169 -2.19 -20.58 -6.33
C ARG A 169 -3.02 -20.68 -5.05
N LEU A 170 -3.36 -21.90 -4.67
CA LEU A 170 -4.00 -22.20 -3.37
C LEU A 170 -3.02 -22.09 -2.20
N HIS A 171 -1.74 -22.40 -2.46
CA HIS A 171 -0.66 -22.32 -1.48
C HIS A 171 0.52 -21.56 -2.08
N ALA A 172 1.01 -20.57 -1.34
CA ALA A 172 2.14 -19.75 -1.71
C ALA A 172 3.17 -19.74 -0.59
N GLU A 173 4.42 -20.04 -0.94
CA GLU A 173 5.57 -19.97 -0.04
C GLU A 173 6.31 -18.63 -0.23
N GLU A 174 7.30 -18.38 0.62
CA GLU A 174 8.19 -17.21 0.57
C GLU A 174 9.26 -17.36 -0.51
N VAL A 175 8.84 -17.74 -1.72
CA VAL A 175 9.68 -17.85 -2.91
C VAL A 175 9.12 -17.01 -4.05
N ILE A 176 9.95 -16.71 -5.04
CA ILE A 176 9.51 -16.11 -6.30
C ILE A 176 9.19 -17.25 -7.26
N TYR A 177 7.92 -17.39 -7.61
CA TYR A 177 7.48 -18.40 -8.57
C TYR A 177 7.75 -17.90 -10.00
N PRO A 178 8.08 -18.79 -10.95
CA PRO A 178 8.01 -18.43 -12.36
C PRO A 178 6.56 -18.15 -12.75
N LEU A 179 6.36 -17.22 -13.68
CA LEU A 179 5.05 -16.99 -14.29
C LEU A 179 4.59 -18.25 -15.05
N PRO A 180 3.30 -18.62 -15.00
CA PRO A 180 2.79 -19.80 -15.69
C PRO A 180 3.06 -19.78 -17.21
N ASN A 181 2.92 -18.63 -17.83
CA ASN A 181 3.19 -18.41 -19.26
C ASN A 181 4.68 -18.15 -19.58
N LYS A 182 5.57 -18.17 -18.57
CA LYS A 182 6.99 -17.82 -18.67
C LYS A 182 7.27 -16.43 -19.26
N MET A 183 6.27 -15.56 -19.31
CA MET A 183 6.44 -14.18 -19.76
C MET A 183 7.45 -13.49 -18.85
N ASP A 184 8.39 -12.77 -19.44
CA ASP A 184 9.33 -11.95 -18.67
C ASP A 184 8.94 -10.47 -18.69
N ALA A 185 9.67 -9.67 -17.91
CA ALA A 185 9.42 -8.24 -17.82
C ALA A 185 9.63 -7.51 -19.16
N GLU A 186 10.61 -7.92 -19.97
CA GLU A 186 10.89 -7.25 -21.25
C GLU A 186 9.80 -7.52 -22.28
N GLU A 187 9.28 -8.75 -22.32
CA GLU A 187 8.16 -9.11 -23.18
C GLU A 187 6.93 -8.27 -22.88
N LEU A 188 6.54 -8.14 -21.60
CA LEU A 188 5.40 -7.31 -21.20
C LEU A 188 5.61 -5.83 -21.54
N ILE A 189 6.81 -5.31 -21.26
CA ILE A 189 7.16 -3.91 -21.59
C ILE A 189 7.10 -3.69 -23.10
N SER A 190 7.58 -4.64 -23.90
CA SER A 190 7.54 -4.57 -25.36
C SER A 190 6.10 -4.54 -25.87
N LEU A 191 5.22 -5.39 -25.33
CA LEU A 191 3.79 -5.44 -25.67
C LEU A 191 3.10 -4.11 -25.40
N VAL A 192 3.26 -3.57 -24.18
CA VAL A 192 2.66 -2.30 -23.74
C VAL A 192 3.14 -1.09 -24.55
N ASN A 193 4.34 -1.16 -25.12
CA ASN A 193 4.91 -0.08 -25.95
C ASN A 193 4.54 -0.19 -27.43
N LYS A 194 4.30 -1.40 -27.94
CA LYS A 194 3.98 -1.63 -29.36
C LYS A 194 2.48 -1.53 -29.65
N LEU A 195 1.63 -1.96 -28.73
CA LEU A 195 0.19 -2.04 -28.96
C LEU A 195 -0.47 -0.67 -28.78
N SER A 196 -1.52 -0.43 -29.58
CA SER A 196 -2.44 0.68 -29.35
C SER A 196 -3.20 0.46 -28.03
N PRO A 197 -3.73 1.51 -27.37
CA PRO A 197 -4.52 1.35 -26.15
C PRO A 197 -5.70 0.38 -26.32
N GLU A 198 -6.40 0.45 -27.45
CA GLU A 198 -7.54 -0.42 -27.74
C GLU A 198 -7.14 -1.89 -27.92
N ASP A 199 -6.03 -2.15 -28.61
CA ASP A 199 -5.54 -3.52 -28.80
C ASP A 199 -4.97 -4.10 -27.50
N LEU A 200 -4.33 -3.24 -26.68
CA LEU A 200 -3.82 -3.63 -25.37
C LEU A 200 -4.98 -4.02 -24.43
N ASP A 201 -6.07 -3.25 -24.41
CA ASP A 201 -7.24 -3.57 -23.60
C ASP A 201 -7.89 -4.89 -24.04
N LYS A 202 -7.98 -5.14 -25.36
CA LYS A 202 -8.49 -6.42 -25.90
C LYS A 202 -7.60 -7.60 -25.53
N GLN A 203 -6.28 -7.44 -25.54
CA GLN A 203 -5.32 -8.50 -25.23
C GLN A 203 -5.02 -8.65 -23.74
N THR A 204 -5.40 -7.67 -22.90
CA THR A 204 -5.11 -7.69 -21.46
C THR A 204 -5.56 -8.99 -20.78
N PRO A 205 -6.78 -9.53 -21.01
CA PRO A 205 -7.19 -10.80 -20.40
C PRO A 205 -6.22 -11.96 -20.68
N ASP A 206 -5.72 -12.08 -21.92
CA ASP A 206 -4.77 -13.13 -22.31
C ASP A 206 -3.38 -12.89 -21.68
N ILE A 207 -2.96 -11.62 -21.60
CA ILE A 207 -1.70 -11.23 -20.95
C ILE A 207 -1.71 -11.55 -19.45
N LEU A 208 -2.83 -11.27 -18.78
CA LEU A 208 -3.00 -11.56 -17.36
C LEU A 208 -2.93 -13.07 -17.07
N GLY A 209 -3.47 -13.90 -17.97
CA GLY A 209 -3.56 -15.34 -17.76
C GLY A 209 -4.33 -15.66 -16.48
N GLU A 210 -3.67 -16.29 -15.52
CA GLU A 210 -4.30 -16.66 -14.24
C GLU A 210 -4.33 -15.51 -13.20
N HIS A 211 -3.69 -14.39 -13.49
CA HIS A 211 -3.72 -13.23 -12.60
C HIS A 211 -5.10 -12.57 -12.62
N PRO A 212 -5.69 -12.26 -11.45
CA PRO A 212 -7.03 -11.66 -11.38
C PRO A 212 -7.08 -10.21 -11.88
N ASN A 213 -5.94 -9.52 -11.99
CA ASN A 213 -5.86 -8.12 -12.42
C ASN A 213 -4.42 -7.71 -12.77
N THR A 214 -4.31 -6.56 -13.45
CA THR A 214 -3.06 -5.88 -13.85
C THR A 214 -2.13 -5.58 -12.68
N TYR A 215 -2.66 -5.30 -11.49
CA TYR A 215 -1.86 -5.09 -10.29
C TYR A 215 -1.05 -6.33 -9.91
N THR A 216 -1.67 -7.52 -9.86
CA THR A 216 -0.96 -8.73 -9.40
C THR A 216 0.17 -9.16 -10.34
N ILE A 217 -0.02 -9.10 -11.65
CA ILE A 217 1.03 -9.47 -12.63
C ILE A 217 2.19 -8.47 -12.62
N THR A 218 1.90 -7.17 -12.56
CA THR A 218 2.95 -6.14 -12.56
C THR A 218 3.76 -6.14 -11.26
N LYS A 219 3.12 -6.44 -10.12
CA LYS A 219 3.83 -6.65 -8.85
C LYS A 219 4.66 -7.92 -8.85
N HIS A 220 4.18 -9.02 -9.46
CA HIS A 220 4.98 -10.24 -9.60
C HIS A 220 6.23 -9.98 -10.45
N LEU A 221 6.09 -9.36 -11.62
CA LEU A 221 7.23 -9.00 -12.47
C LEU A 221 8.18 -8.01 -11.77
N ALA A 222 7.67 -7.11 -10.94
CA ALA A 222 8.50 -6.22 -10.13
C ALA A 222 9.38 -6.99 -9.13
N GLU A 223 8.90 -8.10 -8.57
CA GLU A 223 9.73 -8.96 -7.70
C GLU A 223 10.91 -9.58 -8.46
N LEU A 224 10.72 -9.94 -9.74
CA LEU A 224 11.81 -10.43 -10.59
C LEU A 224 12.87 -9.34 -10.83
N GLU A 225 12.45 -8.07 -10.98
CA GLU A 225 13.39 -6.95 -11.08
C GLU A 225 14.23 -6.77 -9.81
N VAL A 226 13.64 -7.02 -8.63
CA VAL A 226 14.36 -7.01 -7.35
C VAL A 226 15.28 -8.23 -7.22
N GLN A 227 14.81 -9.41 -7.66
CA GLN A 227 15.59 -10.66 -7.63
C GLN A 227 16.88 -10.54 -8.45
N LYS A 228 16.83 -9.87 -9.61
CA LYS A 228 18.02 -9.58 -10.44
C LYS A 228 19.13 -8.85 -9.65
N MET A 229 18.81 -8.21 -8.52
CA MET A 229 19.73 -7.44 -7.70
C MET A 229 20.38 -8.23 -6.56
N GLU A 230 19.93 -9.45 -6.27
CA GLU A 230 20.33 -10.20 -5.06
C GLU A 230 21.84 -10.41 -4.91
N LYS A 231 22.58 -10.43 -6.04
CA LYS A 231 24.04 -10.55 -6.08
C LYS A 231 24.79 -9.22 -5.99
N LEU A 232 24.09 -8.09 -6.17
CA LEU A 232 24.70 -6.76 -6.25
C LEU A 232 24.63 -6.04 -4.90
N PHE A 233 23.50 -6.12 -4.22
CA PHE A 233 23.33 -5.50 -2.90
C PHE A 233 22.23 -6.21 -2.10
N PRO A 234 22.23 -6.09 -0.76
CA PRO A 234 21.20 -6.72 0.06
C PRO A 234 19.80 -6.17 -0.25
N CYS A 235 18.88 -7.06 -0.64
CA CYS A 235 17.49 -6.72 -0.91
C CYS A 235 16.53 -7.71 -0.23
N THR A 236 15.35 -7.19 0.14
CA THR A 236 14.25 -7.98 0.71
C THR A 236 12.93 -7.57 0.09
N ILE A 237 11.97 -8.49 0.11
CA ILE A 237 10.60 -8.26 -0.34
C ILE A 237 9.66 -8.49 0.82
N VAL A 238 8.79 -7.52 1.11
CA VAL A 238 7.70 -7.68 2.09
C VAL A 238 6.39 -7.80 1.32
N ARG A 239 5.66 -8.90 1.51
CA ARG A 239 4.38 -9.20 0.87
C ARG A 239 3.24 -9.04 1.88
N PRO A 240 2.69 -7.82 2.05
CA PRO A 240 1.49 -7.63 2.85
C PRO A 240 0.25 -8.22 2.17
N SER A 241 -0.68 -8.75 2.96
CA SER A 241 -2.06 -8.95 2.54
C SER A 241 -2.83 -7.61 2.56
N MET A 242 -4.15 -7.65 2.73
CA MET A 242 -4.96 -6.44 2.65
C MET A 242 -4.78 -5.59 3.91
N ILE A 243 -4.12 -4.45 3.76
CA ILE A 243 -3.73 -3.60 4.87
C ILE A 243 -4.95 -2.87 5.45
N VAL A 244 -5.20 -3.09 6.74
CA VAL A 244 -6.25 -2.44 7.52
C VAL A 244 -5.68 -1.43 8.51
N GLY A 245 -6.56 -0.74 9.24
CA GLY A 245 -6.17 0.18 10.30
C GLY A 245 -5.20 -0.46 11.31
N SER A 246 -4.39 0.37 11.94
CA SER A 246 -3.41 -0.06 12.94
C SER A 246 -4.05 -0.88 14.05
N TRP A 247 -3.33 -1.87 14.55
CA TRP A 247 -3.76 -2.62 15.73
C TRP A 247 -3.45 -1.85 17.01
N LYS A 248 -2.22 -1.31 17.11
CA LYS A 248 -1.74 -0.62 18.31
C LYS A 248 -1.19 0.76 18.03
N GLU A 249 -0.37 0.92 17.00
CA GLU A 249 0.44 2.13 16.84
C GLU A 249 0.20 2.87 15.51
N PRO A 250 0.35 4.21 15.46
CA PRO A 250 0.53 5.11 16.62
C PRO A 250 -0.71 5.24 17.51
N VAL A 251 -1.89 5.01 16.92
CA VAL A 251 -3.19 4.98 17.61
C VAL A 251 -3.96 3.77 17.08
N PRO A 252 -4.64 2.95 17.91
CA PRO A 252 -5.46 1.84 17.43
C PRO A 252 -6.54 2.28 16.43
N GLY A 253 -6.73 1.51 15.36
CA GLY A 253 -7.74 1.76 14.32
C GLY A 253 -7.39 2.88 13.33
N TRP A 254 -6.25 3.55 13.48
CA TRP A 254 -5.85 4.65 12.61
C TRP A 254 -5.74 4.20 11.14
N THR A 255 -6.39 4.97 10.25
CA THR A 255 -6.35 4.75 8.80
C THR A 255 -6.68 6.04 8.06
N ILE A 256 -6.01 6.25 6.91
CA ILE A 256 -6.41 7.23 5.89
C ILE A 256 -6.87 6.56 4.59
N SER A 257 -6.73 5.23 4.52
CA SER A 257 -7.15 4.45 3.36
C SER A 257 -8.67 4.39 3.28
N LYS A 258 -9.18 4.59 2.07
CA LYS A 258 -10.59 4.33 1.71
C LYS A 258 -10.74 3.05 0.89
N ASN A 259 -9.66 2.31 0.69
CA ASN A 259 -9.66 1.10 -0.11
C ASN A 259 -10.05 -0.10 0.75
N GLY A 260 -10.77 -1.06 0.18
CA GLY A 260 -11.13 -2.31 0.85
C GLY A 260 -12.13 -2.12 2.01
N PRO A 261 -11.98 -2.85 3.14
CA PRO A 261 -12.90 -2.84 4.27
C PRO A 261 -13.20 -1.44 4.83
N GLN A 262 -12.21 -0.56 4.86
CA GLN A 262 -12.34 0.81 5.37
C GLN A 262 -13.34 1.62 4.55
N GLY A 263 -13.32 1.46 3.21
CA GLY A 263 -14.29 2.08 2.32
C GLY A 263 -15.70 1.55 2.52
N PHE A 264 -15.84 0.24 2.71
CA PHE A 264 -17.13 -0.39 3.02
C PHE A 264 -17.71 0.11 4.33
N PHE A 265 -16.90 0.19 5.39
CA PHE A 265 -17.36 0.74 6.66
C PHE A 265 -17.71 2.22 6.54
N MET A 266 -16.92 3.04 5.83
CA MET A 266 -17.27 4.43 5.59
C MET A 266 -18.61 4.58 4.86
N GLY A 267 -18.88 3.73 3.84
CA GLY A 267 -20.16 3.71 3.15
C GLY A 267 -21.32 3.22 4.03
N ALA A 268 -21.06 2.25 4.90
CA ALA A 268 -22.03 1.72 5.86
C ALA A 268 -22.38 2.73 6.96
N SER A 269 -21.39 3.42 7.50
CA SER A 269 -21.56 4.51 8.47
C SER A 269 -22.32 5.71 7.91
N LYS A 270 -22.32 5.91 6.59
CA LYS A 270 -23.19 6.89 5.92
C LYS A 270 -24.60 6.37 5.60
N GLY A 271 -24.86 5.08 5.82
CA GLY A 271 -26.10 4.42 5.45
C GLY A 271 -26.27 4.18 3.94
N VAL A 272 -25.26 4.45 3.12
CA VAL A 272 -25.33 4.27 1.66
C VAL A 272 -25.06 2.80 1.30
N ILE A 273 -24.09 2.17 1.96
CA ILE A 273 -23.80 0.74 1.80
C ILE A 273 -24.48 -0.04 2.93
N ARG A 274 -25.58 -0.72 2.62
CA ARG A 274 -26.38 -1.44 3.63
C ARG A 274 -26.30 -2.96 3.47
N ARG A 275 -25.75 -3.44 2.35
CA ARG A 275 -25.60 -4.85 1.99
C ARG A 275 -24.22 -5.08 1.39
N LEU A 276 -23.55 -6.17 1.78
CA LEU A 276 -22.28 -6.60 1.20
C LEU A 276 -22.29 -8.11 0.91
N PRO A 277 -21.74 -8.56 -0.23
CA PRO A 277 -21.59 -9.98 -0.56
C PRO A 277 -20.39 -10.60 0.18
N VAL A 278 -20.50 -10.69 1.50
CA VAL A 278 -19.44 -11.19 2.41
C VAL A 278 -19.95 -12.44 3.11
N ALA A 279 -19.37 -13.58 2.77
CA ALA A 279 -19.66 -14.85 3.44
C ALA A 279 -18.88 -14.90 4.77
N SER A 280 -19.59 -14.75 5.88
CA SER A 280 -18.95 -14.41 7.16
C SER A 280 -18.01 -15.46 7.75
N ARG A 281 -18.09 -16.71 7.27
CA ARG A 281 -17.24 -17.83 7.69
C ARG A 281 -15.96 -18.01 6.86
N LEU A 282 -15.83 -17.32 5.72
CA LEU A 282 -14.60 -17.36 4.92
C LEU A 282 -13.46 -16.62 5.63
N ILE A 283 -12.23 -17.00 5.30
CA ILE A 283 -11.02 -16.30 5.77
C ILE A 283 -10.82 -15.06 4.92
N TYR A 284 -10.71 -13.91 5.58
CA TYR A 284 -10.35 -12.65 4.94
C TYR A 284 -8.99 -12.22 5.49
N ASP A 285 -7.97 -12.20 4.64
CA ASP A 285 -6.60 -11.93 5.05
C ASP A 285 -6.38 -10.43 5.20
N TYR A 286 -6.66 -9.93 6.41
CA TYR A 286 -6.41 -8.54 6.82
C TYR A 286 -5.17 -8.47 7.68
N ILE A 287 -4.31 -7.50 7.40
CA ILE A 287 -3.09 -7.24 8.17
C ILE A 287 -3.06 -5.78 8.67
N PRO A 288 -2.88 -5.52 9.97
CA PRO A 288 -2.76 -4.16 10.48
C PRO A 288 -1.52 -3.44 9.94
N VAL A 289 -1.66 -2.16 9.57
CA VAL A 289 -0.57 -1.37 8.97
C VAL A 289 0.69 -1.29 9.83
N ASP A 290 0.54 -1.25 11.15
CA ASP A 290 1.66 -1.19 12.09
C ASP A 290 2.48 -2.49 12.12
N ILE A 291 1.85 -3.64 11.89
CA ILE A 291 2.56 -4.90 11.71
C ILE A 291 3.37 -4.89 10.40
N VAL A 292 2.79 -4.39 9.32
CA VAL A 292 3.50 -4.28 8.02
C VAL A 292 4.70 -3.33 8.14
N VAL A 293 4.53 -2.17 8.77
CA VAL A 293 5.61 -1.21 9.02
C VAL A 293 6.73 -1.82 9.86
N ASN A 294 6.39 -2.53 10.94
CA ASN A 294 7.38 -3.23 11.76
C ASN A 294 8.14 -4.29 10.94
N ASN A 295 7.43 -5.02 10.08
CA ASN A 295 8.03 -6.03 9.21
C ASN A 295 9.01 -5.40 8.19
N MET A 296 8.66 -4.25 7.61
CA MET A 296 9.54 -3.51 6.69
C MET A 296 10.83 -3.03 7.35
N LEU A 297 10.75 -2.49 8.57
CA LEU A 297 11.94 -2.07 9.32
C LEU A 297 12.80 -3.28 9.73
N ALA A 298 12.16 -4.38 10.14
CA ALA A 298 12.86 -5.62 10.45
C ALA A 298 13.52 -6.25 9.20
N ALA A 299 12.85 -6.19 8.05
CA ALA A 299 13.38 -6.69 6.77
C ALA A 299 14.59 -5.87 6.30
N GLY A 300 14.54 -4.54 6.44
CA GLY A 300 15.68 -3.66 6.14
C GLY A 300 16.88 -3.92 7.06
N TYR A 301 16.62 -4.10 8.37
CA TYR A 301 17.63 -4.53 9.35
C TYR A 301 18.25 -5.88 8.95
N TYR A 302 17.40 -6.87 8.68
CA TYR A 302 17.83 -8.22 8.28
C TYR A 302 18.72 -8.15 7.04
N ALA A 303 18.28 -7.49 5.97
CA ALA A 303 19.04 -7.35 4.74
C ALA A 303 20.43 -6.73 5.00
N GLY A 304 20.48 -5.62 5.73
CA GLY A 304 21.73 -4.90 5.94
C GLY A 304 22.72 -5.61 6.87
N VAL A 305 22.22 -6.41 7.82
CA VAL A 305 23.07 -7.14 8.79
C VAL A 305 23.49 -8.50 8.28
N THR A 306 22.55 -9.31 7.74
CA THR A 306 22.85 -10.67 7.31
C THR A 306 23.40 -10.73 5.88
N LYS A 307 23.12 -9.71 5.07
CA LYS A 307 23.52 -9.60 3.66
C LYS A 307 23.25 -10.91 2.91
N PRO A 308 21.97 -11.33 2.85
CA PRO A 308 21.63 -12.62 2.27
C PRO A 308 22.02 -12.65 0.79
N LYS A 309 22.50 -13.81 0.32
CA LYS A 309 22.91 -14.00 -1.09
C LYS A 309 21.72 -14.17 -2.04
N VAL A 310 20.54 -14.43 -1.48
CA VAL A 310 19.28 -14.63 -2.20
C VAL A 310 18.27 -13.67 -1.59
N VAL A 311 17.44 -13.07 -2.45
CA VAL A 311 16.39 -12.16 -1.99
C VAL A 311 15.48 -12.89 -1.00
N THR A 312 15.40 -12.36 0.23
CA THR A 312 14.53 -12.94 1.26
C THR A 312 13.17 -12.28 1.21
N ILE A 313 12.11 -13.10 1.26
CA ILE A 313 10.73 -12.66 1.17
C ILE A 313 10.06 -12.87 2.53
N PHE A 314 9.29 -11.89 2.98
CA PHE A 314 8.51 -11.95 4.20
C PHE A 314 7.03 -11.77 3.89
N HIS A 315 6.20 -12.77 4.19
CA HIS A 315 4.76 -12.63 4.17
C HIS A 315 4.28 -11.89 5.41
N ALA A 316 3.65 -10.73 5.21
CA ALA A 316 2.96 -9.99 6.26
C ALA A 316 1.45 -10.27 6.14
N THR A 317 1.05 -11.47 6.53
CA THR A 317 -0.31 -12.01 6.39
C THR A 317 -0.83 -12.61 7.69
N THR A 318 -2.14 -12.81 7.81
CA THR A 318 -2.77 -13.40 8.99
C THR A 318 -3.44 -14.74 8.73
N SER A 319 -3.74 -15.08 7.48
CA SER A 319 -4.53 -16.27 7.09
C SER A 319 -4.01 -17.60 7.66
N THR A 320 -2.70 -17.81 7.73
CA THR A 320 -2.10 -19.07 8.20
C THR A 320 -2.02 -19.18 9.72
N ARG A 321 -1.89 -18.07 10.45
CA ARG A 321 -1.59 -18.08 11.90
C ARG A 321 -2.71 -17.52 12.78
N ASN A 322 -3.42 -16.51 12.32
CA ASN A 322 -4.49 -15.86 13.05
C ASN A 322 -5.59 -15.36 12.08
N PRO A 323 -6.29 -16.28 11.39
CA PRO A 323 -7.20 -15.92 10.31
C PRO A 323 -8.40 -15.12 10.82
N PHE A 324 -8.64 -13.96 10.21
CA PHE A 324 -9.85 -13.18 10.45
C PHE A 324 -11.04 -13.76 9.67
N ARG A 325 -12.20 -13.80 10.34
CA ARG A 325 -13.50 -14.18 9.77
C ARG A 325 -14.53 -13.19 10.25
N TRP A 326 -15.37 -12.66 9.35
CA TRP A 326 -16.37 -11.66 9.71
C TRP A 326 -17.38 -12.14 10.75
N TYR A 327 -17.62 -13.45 10.85
CA TYR A 327 -18.46 -14.06 11.88
C TYR A 327 -18.07 -13.63 13.30
N SER A 328 -16.78 -13.35 13.57
CA SER A 328 -16.33 -12.95 14.91
C SER A 328 -16.74 -11.54 15.34
N VAL A 329 -17.17 -10.70 14.39
CA VAL A 329 -17.53 -9.30 14.63
C VAL A 329 -18.92 -8.94 14.10
N GLU A 330 -19.56 -9.83 13.34
CA GLU A 330 -20.83 -9.58 12.64
C GLU A 330 -21.94 -9.08 13.57
N ASP A 331 -21.99 -9.61 14.79
CA ASP A 331 -22.92 -9.25 15.85
C ASP A 331 -22.74 -7.81 16.36
N ARG A 332 -21.51 -7.28 16.29
CA ARG A 332 -21.13 -5.97 16.85
C ARG A 332 -21.01 -4.85 15.82
N ILE A 333 -21.02 -5.18 14.53
CA ILE A 333 -20.84 -4.17 13.46
C ILE A 333 -21.88 -3.05 13.60
N ASN A 334 -23.17 -3.41 13.71
CA ASN A 334 -24.23 -2.42 13.75
C ASN A 334 -24.20 -1.58 15.03
N ASP A 335 -23.84 -2.18 16.16
CA ASP A 335 -23.64 -1.46 17.42
C ASP A 335 -22.61 -0.34 17.26
N TYR A 336 -21.45 -0.64 16.65
CA TYR A 336 -20.44 0.36 16.37
C TYR A 336 -20.90 1.44 15.39
N LEU A 337 -21.67 1.07 14.36
CA LEU A 337 -22.24 2.03 13.41
C LEU A 337 -23.22 3.00 14.08
N HIS A 338 -23.92 2.56 15.13
CA HIS A 338 -24.89 3.37 15.88
C HIS A 338 -24.25 4.16 17.02
N MET A 339 -23.19 3.62 17.64
CA MET A 339 -22.41 4.32 18.67
C MET A 339 -21.58 5.47 18.11
N PHE A 340 -21.07 5.33 16.88
CA PHE A 340 -20.22 6.33 16.23
C PHE A 340 -20.82 6.79 14.88
N PRO A 341 -22.00 7.45 14.90
CA PRO A 341 -22.67 7.87 13.68
C PRO A 341 -21.93 9.03 13.01
N LEU A 342 -21.93 9.06 11.68
CA LEU A 342 -21.40 10.19 10.93
C LEU A 342 -22.46 11.27 10.77
N GLN A 343 -22.09 12.53 11.01
CA GLN A 343 -22.97 13.68 10.77
C GLN A 343 -23.48 13.75 9.31
N SER A 344 -22.71 13.19 8.38
CA SER A 344 -23.06 13.13 6.95
C SER A 344 -23.81 11.85 6.55
N ALA A 345 -24.39 11.11 7.50
CA ALA A 345 -25.22 9.95 7.20
C ALA A 345 -26.50 10.35 6.46
N ILE A 346 -26.76 9.68 5.34
CA ILE A 346 -27.94 9.92 4.50
C ILE A 346 -29.09 9.04 4.97
N TRP A 347 -28.78 7.80 5.34
CA TRP A 347 -29.74 6.84 5.87
C TRP A 347 -29.26 6.34 7.22
N TYR A 348 -30.19 5.86 8.05
CA TYR A 348 -29.83 5.21 9.31
C TYR A 348 -28.88 4.04 9.05
N PRO A 349 -27.63 4.07 9.59
CA PRO A 349 -26.61 3.07 9.29
C PRO A 349 -27.09 1.67 9.66
N HIS A 350 -27.03 0.72 8.73
CA HIS A 350 -27.29 -0.67 9.02
C HIS A 350 -26.68 -1.54 7.94
N LEU A 351 -25.75 -2.40 8.33
CA LEU A 351 -25.03 -3.29 7.42
C LEU A 351 -25.45 -4.74 7.66
N LYS A 352 -25.82 -5.42 6.57
CA LYS A 352 -26.04 -6.87 6.57
C LYS A 352 -25.08 -7.54 5.60
N LEU A 353 -24.35 -8.54 6.10
CA LEU A 353 -23.48 -9.40 5.31
C LEU A 353 -24.32 -10.51 4.67
N LEU A 354 -24.07 -10.80 3.40
CA LEU A 354 -24.84 -11.78 2.63
C LEU A 354 -23.93 -12.88 2.08
N PRO A 355 -24.32 -14.16 2.24
CA PRO A 355 -23.42 -15.29 2.00
C PRO A 355 -23.13 -15.56 0.54
N SER A 356 -23.89 -14.98 -0.40
CA SER A 356 -23.68 -15.17 -1.83
C SER A 356 -24.05 -13.92 -2.64
N ILE A 357 -23.51 -13.85 -3.86
CA ILE A 357 -23.81 -12.78 -4.83
C ILE A 357 -25.30 -12.76 -5.17
N THR A 358 -25.96 -13.93 -5.26
CA THR A 358 -27.39 -14.02 -5.56
C THR A 358 -28.23 -13.36 -4.46
N TRP A 359 -27.98 -13.71 -3.19
CA TRP A 359 -28.68 -13.09 -2.07
C TRP A 359 -28.38 -11.60 -1.96
N TYR A 360 -27.14 -11.20 -2.26
CA TYR A 360 -26.76 -9.80 -2.38
C TYR A 360 -27.60 -9.06 -3.42
N LYS A 361 -27.68 -9.56 -4.66
CA LYS A 361 -28.46 -8.91 -5.73
C LYS A 361 -29.93 -8.76 -5.35
N ILE A 362 -30.55 -9.82 -4.81
CA ILE A 362 -31.94 -9.79 -4.36
C ILE A 362 -32.13 -8.74 -3.27
N SER A 363 -31.32 -8.78 -2.20
CA SER A 363 -31.50 -7.84 -1.10
C SER A 363 -31.14 -6.40 -1.47
N ALA A 364 -30.11 -6.19 -2.30
CA ALA A 364 -29.69 -4.87 -2.77
C ALA A 364 -30.77 -4.25 -3.67
N PHE A 365 -31.49 -5.04 -4.47
CA PHE A 365 -32.63 -4.53 -5.24
C PHE A 365 -33.67 -3.86 -4.33
N PHE A 366 -34.09 -4.52 -3.25
CA PHE A 366 -35.10 -3.95 -2.34
C PHE A 366 -34.58 -2.84 -1.43
N VAL A 367 -33.30 -2.87 -1.05
CA VAL A 367 -32.73 -1.95 -0.04
C VAL A 367 -32.05 -0.73 -0.67
N HIS A 368 -31.56 -0.85 -1.89
CA HIS A 368 -30.83 0.20 -2.59
C HIS A 368 -31.58 0.68 -3.84
N ILE A 369 -31.90 -0.23 -4.76
CA ILE A 369 -32.40 0.14 -6.09
C ILE A 369 -33.85 0.63 -6.03
N LEU A 370 -34.75 -0.13 -5.41
CA LEU A 370 -36.17 0.21 -5.33
C LEU A 370 -36.40 1.56 -4.60
N PRO A 371 -35.78 1.84 -3.43
CA PRO A 371 -35.90 3.15 -2.80
C PRO A 371 -35.33 4.29 -3.64
N ALA A 372 -34.21 4.07 -4.35
CA ALA A 372 -33.63 5.07 -5.24
C ALA A 372 -34.58 5.42 -6.40
N ILE A 373 -35.17 4.41 -7.05
CA ILE A 373 -36.15 4.63 -8.12
C ILE A 373 -37.36 5.42 -7.62
N LEU A 374 -37.88 5.10 -6.42
CA LEU A 374 -39.00 5.82 -5.83
C LEU A 374 -38.64 7.28 -5.50
N LEU A 375 -37.46 7.50 -4.93
CA LEU A 375 -36.98 8.85 -4.59
C LEU A 375 -36.77 9.69 -5.84
N ASP A 376 -36.17 9.12 -6.89
CA ASP A 376 -36.00 9.78 -8.18
C ASP A 376 -37.33 10.10 -8.84
N MET A 377 -38.30 9.20 -8.76
CA MET A 377 -39.65 9.45 -9.27
C MET A 377 -40.30 10.64 -8.56
N VAL A 378 -40.21 10.69 -7.22
CA VAL A 378 -40.72 11.82 -6.43
C VAL A 378 -40.01 13.11 -6.83
N LEU A 379 -38.68 13.11 -6.90
CA LEU A 379 -37.89 14.28 -7.30
C LEU A 379 -38.29 14.80 -8.68
N ARG A 380 -38.46 13.90 -9.67
CA ARG A 380 -38.92 14.28 -11.02
C ARG A 380 -40.29 14.94 -10.98
N VAL A 381 -41.22 14.37 -10.21
CA VAL A 381 -42.60 14.90 -10.11
C VAL A 381 -42.63 16.23 -9.35
N THR A 382 -41.75 16.45 -8.38
CA THR A 382 -41.67 17.71 -7.61
C THR A 382 -40.75 18.76 -8.26
N GLY A 383 -40.28 18.55 -9.50
CA GLY A 383 -39.40 19.48 -10.21
C GLY A 383 -37.94 19.51 -9.73
N GLY A 384 -37.54 18.55 -8.90
CA GLY A 384 -36.16 18.34 -8.47
C GLY A 384 -35.33 17.53 -9.48
N ARG A 385 -34.00 17.60 -9.35
CA ARG A 385 -33.09 16.79 -10.17
C ARG A 385 -32.97 15.37 -9.55
N PRO A 386 -33.11 14.30 -10.35
CA PRO A 386 -32.86 12.92 -9.90
C PRO A 386 -31.41 12.75 -9.40
N MET A 387 -31.20 11.79 -8.49
CA MET A 387 -29.91 11.54 -7.82
C MET A 387 -29.04 10.48 -8.50
#